data_AF-A0A2L0UH71-F1
#
_entry.id   AF-A0A2L0UH71-F1
#
_cell.length_a   1.000
_cell.length_b   1.000
_cell.length_c   1.000
_cell.angle_alpha   90.00
_cell.angle_beta   90.00
_cell.angle_gamma   90.00
#
_symmetry.space_group_name_H-M   'P 1'
#
loop_
_entity.id
_entity.type
_entity.pdbx_description
1 polymer ?
#
loop_
_entity_poly.entity_id
_entity_poly.type
_entity_poly.pdbx_seq_one_letter_code
_entity_poly.pdbx_strand_id
1 'polypeptide(L)' 'MADASHSMTDNLPRLAHPDGSPIRALVVDDETSLAELVSMGLRMAGWSVTTPA' A
#
# COMPACT_ATOMS: atom_id res chain seq x y z
N MET A 1 9.84 7.64 26.99
CA MET A 1 8.80 6.72 26.47
C MET A 1 8.43 7.24 25.11
N ALA A 2 9.08 6.74 24.04
CA ALA A 2 8.85 7.22 22.69
C ALA A 2 7.58 6.57 22.15
N ASP A 3 6.60 7.39 21.79
CA ASP A 3 5.41 7.00 21.05
C ASP A 3 5.85 6.62 19.63
N ALA A 4 6.01 5.32 19.37
CA ALA A 4 6.27 4.82 18.04
C ALA A 4 4.94 4.88 17.28
N SER A 5 4.82 5.83 16.35
CA SER A 5 3.71 5.89 15.42
C SER A 5 3.67 4.57 14.65
N HIS A 6 2.81 3.65 15.10
CA HIS A 6 2.61 2.37 14.44
C HIS A 6 1.92 2.65 13.11
N SER A 7 2.55 2.22 12.02
CA SER A 7 1.85 2.22 10.75
C SER A 7 0.68 1.26 10.88
N MET A 8 -0.49 1.66 10.38
CA MET A 8 -1.68 0.80 10.33
C MET A 8 -1.38 -0.57 9.69
N THR A 9 -0.33 -0.63 8.86
CA THR A 9 0.12 -1.83 8.16
C THR A 9 1.00 -2.77 8.98
N ASP A 10 1.54 -2.35 10.14
CA ASP A 10 2.46 -3.16 10.95
C ASP A 10 1.78 -4.38 11.59
N ASN A 11 0.47 -4.28 11.82
CA ASN A 11 -0.35 -5.36 12.38
C ASN A 11 -0.96 -6.29 11.32
N LEU A 12 -0.72 -6.03 10.02
CA LEU A 12 -1.22 -6.87 8.93
C LEU A 12 -0.23 -7.98 8.61
N PRO A 13 -0.69 -9.20 8.25
CA PRO A 13 0.18 -10.21 7.69
C PRO A 13 0.90 -9.67 6.45
N ARG A 14 2.22 -9.81 6.39
CA ARG A 14 2.98 -9.42 5.20
C ARG A 14 2.62 -10.34 4.04
N LEU A 15 2.05 -9.75 3.00
CA LEU A 15 1.73 -10.44 1.75
C LEU A 15 2.85 -10.22 0.74
N ALA A 16 3.33 -11.31 0.14
CA ALA A 16 4.30 -11.31 -0.94
C ALA A 16 3.97 -12.46 -1.90
N HIS A 17 4.40 -12.35 -3.15
CA HIS A 17 4.33 -13.48 -4.07
C HIS A 17 5.25 -14.62 -3.59
N PRO A 18 5.00 -15.88 -3.99
CA PRO A 18 5.87 -17.01 -3.63
C PRO A 18 7.34 -16.84 -4.07
N ASP A 19 7.58 -16.02 -5.10
CA ASP A 19 8.91 -15.67 -5.60
C ASP A 19 9.58 -14.52 -4.80
N GLY A 20 8.92 -13.99 -3.78
CA GLY A 20 9.39 -12.88 -2.95
C GLY A 20 9.13 -11.49 -3.54
N SER A 21 8.57 -11.39 -4.74
CA SER A 21 8.23 -10.09 -5.32
C SER A 21 7.04 -9.41 -4.60
N PRO A 22 6.98 -8.07 -4.58
CA PRO A 22 5.85 -7.34 -4.00
C PRO A 22 4.53 -7.66 -4.71
N ILE A 23 3.43 -7.66 -3.96
CA ILE A 23 2.09 -7.67 -4.56
C ILE A 23 1.95 -6.48 -5.50
N ARG A 24 1.32 -6.69 -6.66
CA ARG A 24 1.06 -5.66 -7.67
C ARG A 24 -0.40 -5.22 -7.61
N ALA A 25 -0.65 -3.92 -7.56
CA ALA A 25 -1.98 -3.34 -7.53
C ALA A 25 -2.14 -2.22 -8.59
N LEU A 26 -3.31 -2.20 -9.23
CA LEU A 26 -3.80 -1.08 -10.03
C LEU A 26 -4.92 -0.42 -9.24
N VAL A 27 -4.74 0.86 -8.88
CA VAL A 27 -5.78 1.65 -8.22
C VAL A 27 -6.53 2.43 -9.27
N VAL A 28 -7.85 2.21 -9.36
CA VAL A 28 -8.75 2.93 -10.26
C VAL A 28 -9.88 3.49 -9.41
N ASP A 29 -9.99 4.81 -9.41
CA ASP A 29 -11.01 5.56 -8.71
C ASP A 29 -11.35 6.79 -9.58
N ASP A 30 -12.58 7.28 -9.52
CA ASP A 30 -13.01 8.47 -10.25
C ASP A 30 -12.53 9.76 -9.57
N GLU A 31 -12.13 9.69 -8.31
CA GLU A 31 -11.56 10.80 -7.56
C GLU A 31 -10.04 10.65 -7.39
N THR A 32 -9.26 11.55 -7.99
CA THR A 32 -7.78 11.50 -7.95
C THR A 32 -7.22 11.51 -6.52
N SER A 33 -7.81 12.30 -5.62
CA SER A 33 -7.38 12.39 -4.22
C SER A 33 -7.55 11.07 -3.48
N LEU A 34 -8.64 10.33 -3.75
CA LEU A 34 -8.89 9.03 -3.16
C LEU A 34 -7.94 7.98 -3.74
N ALA A 35 -7.74 7.99 -5.07
CA ALA A 35 -6.77 7.11 -5.72
C ALA A 35 -5.36 7.25 -5.13
N GLU A 36 -4.91 8.47 -4.90
CA GLU A 36 -3.59 8.76 -4.30
C GLU A 36 -3.53 8.34 -2.82
N LEU A 37 -4.57 8.61 -2.04
CA LEU A 37 -4.63 8.21 -0.62
C LEU A 37 -4.53 6.68 -0.47
N VAL A 38 -5.31 5.94 -1.25
CA VAL A 38 -5.29 4.47 -1.24
C VAL A 38 -3.93 3.98 -1.73
N SER A 39 -3.38 4.56 -2.80
CA SER A 39 -2.07 4.20 -3.33
C SER A 39 -0.97 4.36 -2.29
N MET A 40 -0.99 5.43 -1.49
CA MET A 40 -0.04 5.64 -0.40
C MET A 40 -0.12 4.51 0.64
N GLY A 41 -1.33 4.15 1.08
CA GLY A 41 -1.53 3.06 2.04
C GLY A 41 -1.01 1.71 1.53
N LEU A 42 -1.26 1.38 0.26
CA LEU A 42 -0.76 0.16 -0.37
C LEU A 42 0.78 0.17 -0.51
N ARG A 43 1.38 1.31 -0.83
CA ARG A 43 2.85 1.46 -0.83
C ARG A 43 3.45 1.29 0.57
N MET A 44 2.78 1.79 1.60
CA MET A 44 3.19 1.58 3.01
C MET A 44 3.11 0.09 3.40
N ALA A 45 2.18 -0.67 2.81
CA ALA A 45 2.13 -2.13 2.96
C ALA A 45 3.22 -2.88 2.17
N GLY A 46 4.08 -2.15 1.44
CA GLY A 46 5.18 -2.71 0.65
C GLY A 46 4.77 -3.19 -0.73
N TRP A 47 3.60 -2.80 -1.25
CA TRP A 47 3.12 -3.23 -2.56
C TRP A 47 3.61 -2.33 -3.69
N SER A 48 3.71 -2.90 -4.89
CA SER A 48 3.96 -2.17 -6.13
C SER A 48 2.65 -1.65 -6.70
N VAL A 49 2.46 -0.33 -6.69
CA VAL A 49 1.19 0.31 -7.08
C VAL A 49 1.35 1.14 -8.34
N THR A 50 0.38 1.01 -9.25
CA THR A 50 0.20 1.86 -10.43
C THR A 50 -1.18 2.50 -10.44
N THR A 51 -1.29 3.68 -11.02
CA THR A 51 -2.54 4.36 -11.38
C THR A 51 -2.62 4.46 -12.92
N PRO A 52 -3.82 4.50 -13.51
CA PRO A 52 -3.99 4.85 -14.91
C PRO A 52 -3.36 6.22 -15.23
N ALA A 53 -2.88 6.39 -16.47
CA ALA A 53 -2.42 7.67 -16.98
C ALA A 53 -3.59 8.64 -17.22
#